data_AF-A0A661V972-F1
#
_entry.id   AF-A0A661V972-F1
#
_cell.length_a   1.000
_cell.length_b   1.000
_cell.length_c   1.000
_cell.angle_alpha   90.00
_cell.angle_beta   90.00
_cell.angle_gamma   90.00
#
_symmetry.space_group_name_H-M   'P 1'
#
loop_
_entity.id
_entity.type
_entity.pdbx_description
1 polymer ?
#
loop_
_entity_poly.entity_id
_entity_poly.type
_entity_poly.pdbx_seq_one_letter_code
_entity_poly.pdbx_strand_id
1 'polypeptide(L)'
;MTDEPCQKEVSKLLDVIQEWVQASEATRRFMVTLPLDSSKEPDTFPPGYFHEMQEAYEGEREARERYIAANKALYDCKERSGLID
;
A
#
# COMPACT_ATOMS: atom_id res chain seq x y z
N MET A 1 -27.34 20.10 -3.06
CA MET A 1 -26.22 19.41 -3.69
C MET A 1 -26.62 17.95 -3.73
N THR A 2 -26.83 17.40 -4.92
CA THR A 2 -26.99 15.94 -5.07
C THR A 2 -25.60 15.35 -4.91
N ASP A 3 -25.32 14.71 -3.78
CA ASP A 3 -24.07 13.97 -3.61
C ASP A 3 -24.01 12.91 -4.72
N GLU A 4 -22.94 12.91 -5.52
CA GLU A 4 -22.73 11.88 -6.53
C GLU A 4 -22.68 10.50 -5.83
N PRO A 5 -23.37 9.50 -6.39
CA PRO A 5 -23.36 8.15 -5.82
C PRO A 5 -21.92 7.65 -5.67
N CYS A 6 -21.60 7.07 -4.52
CA CYS A 6 -20.30 6.50 -4.15
C CYS A 6 -19.14 7.49 -3.93
N GLN A 7 -19.39 8.80 -3.85
CA GLN A 7 -18.33 9.80 -3.66
C GLN A 7 -17.49 9.55 -2.38
N LYS A 8 -18.14 9.07 -1.32
CA LYS A 8 -17.47 8.71 -0.06
C LYS A 8 -16.45 7.58 -0.25
N GLU A 9 -16.83 6.55 -1.00
CA GLU A 9 -15.98 5.40 -1.31
C GLU A 9 -14.82 5.80 -2.23
N VAL A 10 -15.04 6.73 -3.16
CA VAL A 10 -13.98 7.31 -4.00
C VAL A 10 -12.96 8.06 -3.15
N SER A 11 -13.41 8.98 -2.28
CA SER A 11 -12.49 9.71 -1.38
C SER A 11 -11.69 8.75 -0.51
N LYS A 12 -12.34 7.75 0.08
CA LYS A 12 -11.65 6.73 0.90
C LYS A 12 -10.61 5.94 0.09
N LEU A 13 -10.92 5.58 -1.16
CA LEU A 13 -9.98 4.86 -2.02
C LEU A 13 -8.74 5.71 -2.33
N LEU A 14 -8.92 7.00 -2.62
CA LEU A 14 -7.81 7.92 -2.88
C LEU A 14 -6.89 8.07 -1.67
N ASP A 15 -7.47 8.20 -0.47
CA ASP A 15 -6.70 8.31 0.77
C ASP A 15 -5.82 7.05 1.00
N VAL A 16 -6.40 5.86 0.86
CA VAL A 16 -5.63 4.61 1.08
C VAL A 16 -4.67 4.28 -0.06
N ILE A 17 -4.88 4.77 -1.28
CA ILE A 17 -3.88 4.69 -2.36
C ILE A 17 -2.64 5.49 -1.95
N GLN A 18 -2.82 6.70 -1.41
CA GLN A 18 -1.70 7.52 -0.97
C GLN A 18 -0.92 6.86 0.18
N GLU A 19 -1.62 6.25 1.15
CA GLU A 19 -1.00 5.45 2.21
C GLU A 19 -0.19 4.27 1.64
N TRP A 20 -0.78 3.50 0.71
CA TRP A 20 -0.11 2.34 0.14
C TRP A 20 1.12 2.76 -0.69
N VAL A 21 1.05 3.84 -1.47
CA VAL A 21 2.20 4.39 -2.20
C VAL A 21 3.34 4.73 -1.24
N GLN A 22 3.06 5.42 -0.14
CA GLN A 22 4.08 5.77 0.86
C GLN A 22 4.70 4.53 1.51
N ALA A 23 3.89 3.52 1.83
CA ALA A 23 4.39 2.27 2.39
C ALA A 23 5.26 1.49 1.39
N SER A 24 4.84 1.41 0.12
CA SER A 24 5.64 0.78 -0.95
C SER A 24 6.96 1.52 -1.21
N GLU A 25 7.00 2.85 -1.08
CA GLU A 25 8.25 3.61 -1.16
C GLU A 25 9.21 3.25 -0.02
N ALA A 26 8.69 3.04 1.20
CA ALA A 26 9.49 2.59 2.34
C ALA A 26 10.08 1.20 2.10
N THR A 27 9.30 0.24 1.59
CA THR A 27 9.80 -1.08 1.19
C THR A 27 10.85 -0.99 0.08
N ARG A 28 10.58 -0.19 -0.96
CA ARG A 28 11.48 -0.01 -2.12
C ARG A 28 12.88 0.44 -1.71
N ARG A 29 13.00 1.22 -0.64
CA ARG A 29 14.30 1.65 -0.09
C ARG A 29 15.21 0.45 0.20
N PHE A 30 14.67 -0.65 0.73
CA PHE A 30 15.43 -1.85 1.07
C PHE A 30 15.67 -2.77 -0.13
N MET A 31 14.76 -2.80 -1.11
CA MET A 31 14.88 -3.67 -2.29
C MET A 31 15.74 -3.11 -3.43
N VAL A 32 15.69 -1.79 -3.63
CA VAL A 32 16.22 -1.14 -4.85
C VAL A 32 17.28 -0.09 -4.51
N THR A 33 17.02 0.76 -3.51
CA THR A 33 17.86 1.93 -3.23
C THR A 33 19.08 1.61 -2.37
N LEU A 34 18.96 0.61 -1.49
CA LEU A 34 20.08 -0.01 -0.79
C LEU A 34 20.40 -1.31 -1.55
N PRO A 35 21.06 -1.25 -2.73
CA PRO A 35 21.41 -2.46 -3.44
C PRO A 35 22.32 -3.28 -2.54
N LEU A 36 21.79 -4.43 -2.13
CA LEU A 36 22.57 -5.45 -1.49
C LEU A 36 23.42 -6.03 -2.59
N ASP A 37 24.70 -5.69 -2.54
CA ASP A 37 25.69 -6.40 -3.31
C ASP A 37 25.58 -7.88 -2.91
N SER A 38 25.00 -8.69 -3.79
CA SER A 38 24.73 -10.11 -3.54
C SER A 38 26.03 -10.92 -3.36
N SER A 39 27.18 -10.30 -3.59
CA SER A 39 28.50 -10.84 -3.29
C SER A 39 29.02 -10.50 -1.87
N LYS A 40 28.32 -9.65 -1.11
CA LYS A 40 28.68 -9.33 0.27
C LYS A 40 28.01 -10.26 1.27
N GLU A 41 28.78 -10.71 2.25
CA GLU A 41 28.28 -11.56 3.33
C GLU A 41 27.28 -10.82 4.23
N PRO A 42 26.33 -11.54 4.87
CA PRO A 42 25.34 -11.00 5.80
C PRO A 42 25.89 -10.17 6.97
N ASP A 43 27.19 -10.26 7.25
CA ASP A 43 27.86 -9.52 8.32
C ASP A 43 28.17 -8.06 7.96
N THR A 44 27.86 -7.63 6.73
CA THR A 44 28.08 -6.25 6.25
C THR A 44 26.91 -5.31 6.46
N PHE A 45 25.79 -5.81 7.00
CA PHE A 45 24.57 -5.05 7.19
C PHE A 45 24.60 -4.22 8.49
N PRO A 46 24.09 -2.99 8.48
CA PRO A 46 23.92 -2.22 9.71
C PRO A 46 23.08 -2.99 10.74
N PRO A 47 23.38 -2.85 12.05
CA PRO A 47 22.51 -3.39 13.09
C PRO A 47 21.07 -2.91 12.90
N GLY A 48 20.10 -3.83 13.00
CA GLY A 48 18.68 -3.51 12.84
C GLY A 48 18.17 -3.53 11.39
N TYR A 49 19.04 -3.63 10.38
CA TYR A 49 18.63 -3.60 8.97
C TYR A 49 17.49 -4.57 8.63
N PHE A 50 17.63 -5.84 8.99
CA PHE A 50 16.62 -6.86 8.67
C PHE A 50 15.32 -6.64 9.45
N HIS A 51 15.40 -6.04 10.64
CA HIS A 51 14.23 -5.70 11.44
C HIS A 51 13.46 -4.54 10.79
N GLU A 52 14.14 -3.45 10.46
CA GLU A 52 13.54 -2.29 9.77
C GLU A 52 12.96 -2.69 8.39
N MET A 53 13.65 -3.57 7.68
CA MET A 53 13.16 -4.14 6.43
C MET A 53 11.86 -4.93 6.64
N GLN A 54 11.82 -5.81 7.65
CA GLN A 54 10.63 -6.58 7.98
C GLN A 54 9.45 -5.68 8.37
N GLU A 55 9.69 -4.64 9.16
CA GLU A 55 8.67 -3.65 9.53
C GLU A 55 8.12 -2.91 8.31
N ALA A 56 8.99 -2.53 7.36
CA ALA A 56 8.56 -1.87 6.13
C ALA A 56 7.65 -2.78 5.27
N TYR A 57 8.04 -4.05 5.08
CA TYR A 57 7.22 -5.02 4.36
C TYR A 57 5.87 -5.26 5.03
N GLU A 58 5.85 -5.36 6.36
CA GLU A 58 4.62 -5.56 7.10
C GLU A 58 3.70 -4.33 7.00
N GLY A 59 4.26 -3.13 7.11
CA GLY A 59 3.51 -1.88 6.89
C GLY A 59 2.92 -1.78 5.48
N GLU A 60 3.65 -2.20 4.45
CA GLU A 60 3.14 -2.29 3.08
C GLU A 60 2.01 -3.33 2.95
N ARG A 61 2.17 -4.51 3.57
CA ARG A 61 1.15 -5.56 3.58
C ARG A 61 -0.17 -5.03 4.14
N GLU A 62 -0.12 -4.39 5.31
CA GLU A 62 -1.30 -3.83 5.96
C GLU A 62 -1.93 -2.68 5.15
N ALA A 63 -1.13 -1.79 4.57
CA ALA A 63 -1.63 -0.72 3.71
C ALA A 63 -2.32 -1.28 2.46
N ARG A 64 -1.75 -2.32 1.86
CA ARG A 64 -2.34 -3.03 0.72
C ARG A 64 -3.68 -3.69 1.06
N GLU A 65 -3.82 -4.26 2.26
CA GLU A 65 -5.09 -4.83 2.72
C GLU A 65 -6.19 -3.75 2.84
N ARG A 66 -5.84 -2.56 3.36
CA ARG A 66 -6.75 -1.41 3.40
C ARG A 66 -7.14 -0.93 1.99
N TYR A 67 -6.19 -0.86 1.06
CA TYR A 67 -6.45 -0.57 -0.34
C TYR A 67 -7.44 -1.56 -0.97
N ILE A 68 -7.22 -2.87 -0.82
CA ILE A 68 -8.11 -3.91 -1.35
C ILE A 68 -9.52 -3.76 -0.79
N ALA A 69 -9.66 -3.51 0.52
CA ALA A 69 -10.95 -3.31 1.16
C ALA A 69 -11.68 -2.06 0.65
N ALA A 70 -10.98 -0.93 0.47
CA ALA A 70 -11.57 0.29 -0.08
C ALA A 70 -11.98 0.13 -1.54
N ASN A 71 -11.16 -0.55 -2.35
CA ASN A 71 -11.46 -0.81 -3.75
C ASN A 71 -12.71 -1.70 -3.89
N LYS A 72 -12.81 -2.75 -3.06
CA LYS A 72 -14.01 -3.59 -2.99
C LYS A 72 -15.25 -2.77 -2.58
N ALA A 73 -15.13 -1.91 -1.58
CA ALA A 73 -16.25 -1.08 -1.14
C ALA A 73 -16.76 -0.14 -2.26
N LEU A 74 -15.85 0.43 -3.05
CA LEU A 74 -16.20 1.24 -4.22
C LEU A 74 -16.88 0.39 -5.31
N TYR A 75 -16.34 -0.80 -5.59
CA TYR A 75 -16.94 -1.74 -6.54
C TYR A 75 -18.38 -2.09 -6.13
N ASP A 76 -18.57 -2.56 -4.90
CA ASP A 76 -19.89 -2.93 -4.36
C ASP A 76 -20.86 -1.74 -4.36
N CYS A 77 -20.37 -0.52 -4.15
CA CYS A 77 -21.20 0.68 -4.25
C CYS A 77 -21.65 0.94 -5.69
N LYS A 78 -20.72 0.90 -6.64
CA LYS A 78 -21.02 1.13 -8.06
C LYS A 78 -21.99 0.07 -8.62
N GLU A 79 -21.83 -1.19 -8.23
CA GLU A 79 -22.75 -2.28 -8.59
C GLU A 79 -24.17 -2.02 -8.04
N ARG A 80 -24.31 -1.73 -6.73
CA ARG A 80 -25.61 -1.41 -6.12
C ARG A 80 -26.28 -0.15 -6.68
N SER A 81 -25.48 0.80 -7.17
CA SER A 81 -25.96 2.03 -7.80
C SER A 81 -26.24 1.89 -9.30
N GLY A 82 -25.99 0.73 -9.91
CA GLY A 82 -26.17 0.50 -11.34
C GLY A 82 -25.22 1.31 -12.23
N LEU A 83 -24.06 1.72 -11.69
CA LEU A 83 -23.03 2.46 -12.41
C LEU A 83 -22.07 1.54 -13.18
N ILE A 84 -22.02 0.27 -12.79
CA ILE A 84 -21.27 -0.81 -13.43
C ILE A 84 -22.09 -2.10 -13.37
N ASP A 85 -21.72 -3.05 -14.22
CA ASP A 85 -22.27 -4.41 -14.28
C ASP A 85 -21.64 -5.36 -13.24
#